data_AF-A0A371NW05-F1
#
_entry.id   AF-A0A371NW05-F1
#
_cell.length_a   1.000
_cell.length_b   1.000
_cell.length_c   1.000
_cell.angle_alpha   90.00
_cell.angle_beta   90.00
_cell.angle_gamma   90.00
#
_symmetry.space_group_name_H-M   'P 1'
#
loop_
_entity.id
_entity.type
_entity.pdbx_description
1 polymer ?
#
loop_
_entity_poly.entity_id
_entity_poly.type
_entity_poly.pdbx_seq_one_letter_code
_entity_poly.pdbx_strand_id
1 'polypeptide(L)'
;MPSPSASAPVSLAMHFVHDGRVGLELLADWYKGHDLRVVAAEDLPAAAEVLQRWATAPYGNPVRRAELLASFPEHAEAVTVVLSARPNVALSRFADAPDQLCRQFDLVFGPVDPADRAPAAPFADGLARQMRMFLRRGRRRADARMAGGAYVAVLETYLAELRAVTGIDDQDHYLTLESGIGGIMQDERYLLLSPDARVRDLYLQLEREQRDLYDWYMDRAKGGVTRAR
;
A
#
# COMPACT_ATOMS: atom_id res chain seq x y z
N MET A 1 16.27 -34.77 9.58
CA MET A 1 15.00 -34.03 9.45
C MET A 1 15.29 -32.83 8.56
N PRO A 2 14.56 -32.62 7.44
CA PRO A 2 14.74 -31.39 6.69
C PRO A 2 14.28 -30.23 7.58
N SER A 3 15.16 -29.24 7.77
CA SER A 3 14.83 -27.97 8.44
C SER A 3 13.57 -27.38 7.83
N PRO A 4 12.72 -26.66 8.61
CA PRO A 4 11.58 -25.95 8.05
C PRO A 4 12.12 -25.04 6.93
N SER A 5 11.69 -25.28 5.70
CA SER A 5 12.15 -24.50 4.56
C SER A 5 11.83 -23.04 4.84
N ALA A 6 12.85 -22.17 4.88
CA ALA A 6 12.63 -20.74 4.79
C ALA A 6 11.82 -20.52 3.50
N SER A 7 10.55 -20.14 3.62
CA SER A 7 9.69 -19.91 2.48
C SER A 7 10.32 -18.83 1.61
N ALA A 8 10.35 -19.03 0.30
CA ALA A 8 10.77 -17.96 -0.59
C ALA A 8 9.82 -16.74 -0.43
N PRO A 9 10.32 -15.51 -0.58
CA PRO A 9 9.47 -14.33 -0.61
C PRO A 9 8.44 -14.42 -1.72
N VAL A 10 7.20 -14.00 -1.43
CA VAL A 10 6.09 -14.00 -2.39
C VAL A 10 5.73 -12.61 -2.87
N SER A 11 6.10 -11.58 -2.11
CA SER A 11 5.86 -10.19 -2.48
C SER A 11 6.78 -9.22 -1.75
N LEU A 12 6.85 -8.00 -2.27
CA LEU A 12 7.50 -6.84 -1.68
C LEU A 12 6.45 -5.74 -1.52
N ALA A 13 6.17 -5.33 -0.28
CA ALA A 13 5.35 -4.17 -0.01
C ALA A 13 6.24 -2.92 0.17
N MET A 14 5.81 -1.82 -0.44
CA MET A 14 6.45 -0.51 -0.38
C MET A 14 5.47 0.47 0.24
N HIS A 15 5.81 0.98 1.43
CA HIS A 15 5.00 1.88 2.23
C HIS A 15 5.56 3.31 2.14
N PHE A 16 4.97 4.15 1.29
CA PHE A 16 5.42 5.52 1.07
C PHE A 16 4.79 6.48 2.09
N VAL A 17 5.63 7.16 2.86
CA VAL A 17 5.22 8.14 3.87
C VAL A 17 5.37 9.55 3.30
N HIS A 18 4.52 10.48 3.76
CA HIS A 18 4.49 11.86 3.29
C HIS A 18 5.84 12.59 3.44
N ASP A 19 6.68 12.21 4.41
CA ASP A 19 8.01 12.79 4.67
C ASP A 19 9.09 12.29 3.70
N GLY A 20 8.78 11.26 2.91
CA GLY A 20 9.63 10.72 1.86
C GLY A 20 10.43 9.49 2.29
N ARG A 21 10.17 8.97 3.49
CA ARG A 21 10.57 7.61 3.85
C ARG A 21 9.73 6.57 3.09
N VAL A 22 10.35 5.43 2.85
CA VAL A 22 9.71 4.24 2.30
C VAL A 22 10.04 3.05 3.20
N GLY A 23 9.02 2.41 3.75
CA GLY A 23 9.15 1.10 4.36
C GLY A 23 9.14 0.03 3.26
N LEU A 24 10.25 -0.68 3.10
CA LEU A 24 10.38 -1.87 2.26
C LEU A 24 10.12 -3.09 3.14
N GLU A 25 9.12 -3.88 2.79
CA GLU A 25 8.70 -5.06 3.55
C GLU A 25 8.76 -6.29 2.63
N LEU A 26 9.63 -7.25 2.95
CA LEU A 26 9.75 -8.50 2.21
C LEU A 26 8.82 -9.55 2.81
N LEU A 27 7.81 -9.99 2.07
CA LEU A 27 6.71 -10.80 2.58
C LEU A 27 6.86 -12.28 2.22
N ALA A 28 6.58 -13.15 3.20
CA ALA A 28 6.43 -14.58 3.01
C ALA A 28 4.98 -14.97 2.66
N ASP A 29 4.02 -14.25 3.27
CA ASP A 29 2.59 -14.32 2.96
C ASP A 29 1.91 -13.03 3.49
N TRP A 30 0.57 -13.00 3.53
CA TRP A 30 -0.18 -11.82 4.00
C TRP A 30 0.02 -11.51 5.49
N TYR A 31 0.34 -12.53 6.30
CA TYR A 31 0.45 -12.48 7.76
C TYR A 31 1.89 -12.56 8.27
N LYS A 32 2.85 -12.89 7.39
CA LYS A 32 4.25 -13.07 7.77
C LYS A 32 5.22 -12.38 6.82
N GLY A 33 6.28 -11.80 7.39
CA GLY A 33 7.36 -11.14 6.66
C GLY A 33 8.74 -11.66 7.06
N HIS A 34 9.71 -11.51 6.17
CA HIS A 34 11.11 -11.85 6.39
C HIS A 34 11.91 -10.68 6.97
N ASP A 35 11.68 -9.47 6.49
CA ASP A 35 12.40 -8.27 6.94
C ASP A 35 11.60 -7.00 6.60
N LEU A 36 11.86 -5.94 7.34
CA LEU A 36 11.33 -4.60 7.12
C LEU A 36 12.47 -3.60 7.25
N ARG A 37 12.66 -2.76 6.23
CA ARG A 37 13.68 -1.70 6.24
C ARG A 37 13.08 -0.38 5.81
N VAL A 38 13.39 0.66 6.57
CA VAL A 38 12.97 2.02 6.24
C VAL A 38 14.16 2.76 5.64
N VAL A 39 13.97 3.31 4.45
CA VAL A 39 14.97 4.10 3.71
C VAL A 39 14.35 5.40 3.24
N ALA A 40 15.17 6.39 2.87
CA ALA A 40 14.66 7.57 2.17
C ALA A 40 14.44 7.23 0.68
N ALA A 41 13.30 7.63 0.10
CA ALA A 41 13.00 7.38 -1.31
C ALA A 41 14.01 8.04 -2.27
N GLU A 42 14.64 9.13 -1.85
CA GLU A 42 15.65 9.85 -2.63
C GLU A 42 17.04 9.20 -2.52
N ASP A 43 17.28 8.35 -1.51
CA ASP A 43 18.52 7.60 -1.33
C ASP A 43 18.46 6.29 -2.13
N LEU A 44 18.64 6.44 -3.45
CA LEU A 44 18.62 5.32 -4.38
C LEU A 44 19.66 4.24 -4.04
N PRO A 45 20.92 4.59 -3.69
CA PRO A 45 21.90 3.60 -3.26
C PRO A 45 21.44 2.78 -2.05
N ALA A 46 20.93 3.41 -0.98
CA ALA A 46 20.48 2.69 0.20
C ALA A 46 19.30 1.74 -0.10
N ALA A 47 18.33 2.21 -0.90
CA ALA A 47 17.21 1.37 -1.32
C ALA A 47 17.67 0.18 -2.17
N ALA A 48 18.58 0.40 -3.12
CA ALA A 48 19.13 -0.65 -3.95
C ALA A 48 19.94 -1.67 -3.13
N GLU A 49 20.72 -1.20 -2.15
CA GLU A 49 21.50 -2.07 -1.26
C GLU A 49 20.61 -3.02 -0.45
N VAL A 50 19.50 -2.53 0.10
CA VAL A 50 18.52 -3.37 0.81
C VAL A 50 18.00 -4.49 -0.09
N LEU A 51 17.57 -4.14 -1.31
CA LEU A 51 17.01 -5.10 -2.26
C LEU A 51 18.05 -6.13 -2.72
N GLN A 52 19.29 -5.69 -2.99
CA GLN A 52 20.38 -6.58 -3.38
C GLN A 52 20.76 -7.53 -2.25
N ARG A 53 20.80 -7.04 -1.02
CA ARG A 53 21.09 -7.86 0.17
C ARG A 53 20.06 -8.95 0.35
N TRP A 54 18.77 -8.63 0.22
CA TRP A 54 17.71 -9.63 0.31
C TRP A 54 17.78 -10.66 -0.82
N ALA A 55 18.12 -10.24 -2.04
CA ALA A 55 18.20 -11.16 -3.17
C ALA A 55 19.38 -12.15 -3.07
N THR A 56 20.45 -11.78 -2.37
CA THR A 56 21.72 -12.52 -2.33
C THR A 56 21.94 -13.29 -1.02
N ALA A 57 21.26 -12.93 0.06
CA ALA A 57 21.36 -13.60 1.35
C ALA A 57 20.29 -14.70 1.54
N PRO A 58 20.57 -15.75 2.33
CA PRO A 58 19.55 -16.69 2.77
C PRO A 58 18.45 -15.98 3.57
N TYR A 59 17.19 -16.35 3.35
CA TYR A 59 16.08 -15.82 4.11
C TYR A 59 16.01 -16.46 5.51
N GLY A 60 15.84 -15.63 6.54
CA GLY A 60 15.54 -16.10 7.89
C GLY A 60 14.12 -16.66 7.99
N ASN A 61 13.81 -17.26 9.14
CA ASN A 61 12.44 -17.69 9.45
C ASN A 61 11.51 -16.46 9.47
N PRO A 62 10.40 -16.46 8.70
CA PRO A 62 9.50 -15.33 8.67
C PRO A 62 8.76 -15.20 10.01
N VAL A 63 8.59 -13.96 10.44
CA VAL A 63 7.91 -13.59 11.70
C VAL A 63 6.54 -12.98 11.41
N ARG A 64 5.72 -12.77 12.44
CA ARG A 64 4.40 -12.15 12.25
C ARG A 64 4.57 -10.73 11.71
N ARG A 65 3.79 -10.40 10.68
CA ARG A 65 3.82 -9.09 10.03
C ARG A 65 3.58 -7.94 11.01
N ALA A 66 2.66 -8.12 11.96
CA ALA A 66 2.37 -7.14 13.01
C ALA A 66 3.59 -6.82 13.88
N GLU A 67 4.48 -7.78 14.14
CA GLU A 67 5.69 -7.57 14.93
C GLU A 67 6.72 -6.73 14.15
N LEU A 68 6.85 -6.94 12.84
CA LEU A 68 7.68 -6.11 11.97
C LEU A 68 7.16 -4.67 11.92
N LEU A 69 5.87 -4.52 11.62
CA LEU A 69 5.23 -3.21 11.45
C LEU A 69 5.14 -2.40 12.75
N ALA A 70 5.24 -3.04 13.93
CA ALA A 70 5.34 -2.34 15.21
C ALA A 70 6.58 -1.41 15.29
N SER A 71 7.65 -1.72 14.54
CA SER A 71 8.84 -0.87 14.44
C SER A 71 8.70 0.31 13.47
N PHE A 72 7.60 0.36 12.72
CA PHE A 72 7.32 1.39 11.71
C PHE A 72 5.83 1.78 11.72
N PRO A 73 5.33 2.40 12.80
CA PRO A 73 3.91 2.72 12.97
C PRO A 73 3.34 3.62 11.85
N GLU A 74 4.17 4.43 11.21
CA GLU A 74 3.77 5.32 10.12
C GLU A 74 3.26 4.59 8.87
N HIS A 75 3.45 3.27 8.76
CA HIS A 75 2.86 2.45 7.71
C HIS A 75 1.32 2.58 7.65
N ALA A 76 0.68 2.88 8.78
CA ALA A 76 -0.77 3.07 8.86
C ALA A 76 -1.26 4.28 8.07
N GLU A 77 -0.40 5.28 7.87
CA GLU A 77 -0.68 6.50 7.10
C GLU A 77 -0.02 6.47 5.71
N ALA A 78 0.56 5.33 5.32
CA ALA A 78 1.36 5.23 4.11
C ALA A 78 0.54 4.80 2.89
N VAL A 79 0.91 5.32 1.73
CA VAL A 79 0.49 4.73 0.45
C VAL A 79 1.23 3.41 0.30
N THR A 80 0.50 2.30 0.25
CA THR A 80 1.10 0.97 0.10
C THR A 80 0.94 0.45 -1.32
N VAL A 81 2.06 0.12 -1.96
CA VAL A 81 2.12 -0.58 -3.24
C VAL A 81 2.72 -1.95 -3.00
N VAL A 82 2.06 -3.00 -3.52
CA VAL A 82 2.55 -4.38 -3.40
C VAL A 82 3.00 -4.88 -4.76
N LEU A 83 4.27 -5.25 -4.85
CA LEU A 83 4.87 -5.96 -5.98
C LEU A 83 4.83 -7.46 -5.68
N SER A 84 4.31 -8.25 -6.61
CA SER A 84 4.25 -9.72 -6.51
C SER A 84 4.50 -10.33 -7.89
N ALA A 85 4.42 -11.65 -8.02
CA ALA A 85 4.54 -12.33 -9.31
C ALA A 85 3.42 -11.95 -10.32
N ARG A 86 2.33 -11.32 -9.87
CA ARG A 86 1.24 -10.86 -10.74
C ARG A 86 1.00 -9.36 -10.59
N PRO A 87 0.68 -8.66 -11.69
CA PRO A 87 0.34 -7.24 -11.63
C PRO A 87 -0.98 -7.04 -10.87
N ASN A 88 -1.14 -5.86 -10.29
CA ASN A 88 -2.39 -5.38 -9.71
C ASN A 88 -2.59 -3.90 -10.08
N VAL A 89 -3.79 -3.37 -9.83
CA VAL A 89 -4.15 -1.98 -10.20
C VAL A 89 -3.20 -0.96 -9.56
N ALA A 90 -2.81 -1.16 -8.30
CA ALA A 90 -1.87 -0.25 -7.62
C ALA A 90 -0.49 -0.26 -8.27
N LEU A 91 -0.03 -1.43 -8.73
CA LEU A 91 1.25 -1.57 -9.42
C LEU A 91 1.24 -0.88 -10.79
N SER A 92 0.12 -0.92 -11.52
CA SER A 92 -0.02 -0.20 -12.80
C SER A 92 0.01 1.31 -12.63
N ARG A 93 -0.36 1.85 -11.45
CA ARG A 93 -0.20 3.28 -11.12
C ARG A 93 1.22 3.60 -10.64
N PHE A 94 1.95 2.59 -10.19
CA PHE A 94 3.32 2.72 -9.68
C PHE A 94 4.37 2.72 -10.80
N ALA A 95 4.28 1.78 -11.73
CA ALA A 95 5.28 1.57 -12.78
C ALA A 95 4.66 1.59 -14.17
N ASP A 96 5.39 2.13 -15.14
CA ASP A 96 4.96 2.22 -16.54
C ASP A 96 4.93 0.84 -17.25
N ALA A 97 5.63 -0.17 -16.69
CA ALA A 97 5.69 -1.54 -17.21
C ALA A 97 5.54 -2.57 -16.07
N PRO A 98 4.33 -2.72 -15.47
CA PRO A 98 4.11 -3.54 -14.28
C PRO A 98 4.42 -5.03 -14.52
N ASP A 99 4.07 -5.58 -15.69
CA ASP A 99 4.34 -6.99 -16.02
C ASP A 99 5.84 -7.30 -16.07
N GLN A 100 6.64 -6.39 -16.62
CA GLN A 100 8.09 -6.54 -16.65
C GLN A 100 8.65 -6.54 -15.23
N LEU A 101 8.17 -5.64 -14.37
CA LEU A 101 8.60 -5.56 -12.98
C LEU A 101 8.23 -6.82 -12.19
N CYS A 102 7.03 -7.37 -12.38
CA CYS A 102 6.61 -8.65 -11.78
C CYS A 102 7.51 -9.81 -12.21
N ARG A 103 7.83 -9.91 -13.51
CA ARG A 103 8.75 -10.95 -14.02
C ARG A 103 10.15 -10.82 -13.43
N GLN A 104 10.67 -9.59 -13.33
CA GLN A 104 11.98 -9.36 -12.73
C GLN A 104 11.99 -9.71 -11.23
N PHE A 105 10.91 -9.39 -10.51
CA PHE A 105 10.75 -9.80 -9.12
C PHE A 105 10.82 -11.33 -8.98
N ASP A 106 10.09 -12.07 -9.81
CA ASP A 106 10.06 -13.53 -9.76
C ASP A 106 11.42 -14.15 -10.08
N LEU A 107 12.16 -13.59 -11.06
CA LEU A 107 13.52 -14.04 -11.40
C LEU A 107 14.57 -13.72 -10.33
N VAL A 108 14.32 -12.75 -9.44
CA VAL A 108 15.27 -12.33 -8.39
C VAL A 108 14.93 -12.98 -7.04
N PHE A 109 13.66 -13.03 -6.67
CA PHE A 109 13.19 -13.48 -5.35
C PHE A 109 12.39 -14.79 -5.37
N GLY A 110 11.85 -15.17 -6.52
CA GLY A 110 10.95 -16.31 -6.65
C GLY A 110 11.64 -17.65 -6.38
N PRO A 111 10.86 -18.76 -6.43
CA PRO A 111 11.35 -20.12 -6.15
C PRO A 111 12.14 -20.70 -7.35
N VAL A 112 12.97 -19.90 -8.00
CA VAL A 112 13.92 -20.32 -9.03
C VAL A 112 15.18 -20.92 -8.38
N ASP A 113 15.80 -21.88 -9.08
CA ASP A 113 17.10 -22.43 -8.68
C ASP A 113 18.08 -21.26 -8.45
N PRO A 114 18.85 -21.23 -7.36
CA PRO A 114 19.89 -20.23 -7.13
C PRO A 114 20.81 -19.98 -8.34
N ALA A 115 21.08 -21.01 -9.16
CA ALA A 115 21.90 -20.89 -10.37
C ALA A 115 21.21 -20.11 -11.52
N ASP A 116 19.87 -20.11 -11.54
CA ASP A 116 19.04 -19.49 -12.58
C ASP A 116 18.53 -18.09 -12.20
N ARG A 117 18.89 -17.60 -11.00
CA ARG A 117 18.49 -16.26 -10.55
C ARG A 117 19.09 -15.17 -11.42
N ALA A 118 18.26 -14.19 -11.78
CA ALA A 118 18.75 -13.01 -12.46
C ALA A 118 19.63 -12.15 -11.54
N PRO A 119 20.59 -11.38 -12.08
CA PRO A 119 21.34 -10.41 -11.30
C PRO A 119 20.40 -9.42 -10.59
N ALA A 120 20.58 -9.26 -9.28
CA ALA A 120 19.70 -8.41 -8.47
C ALA A 120 19.91 -6.91 -8.72
N ALA A 121 21.12 -6.49 -9.10
CA ALA A 121 21.47 -5.06 -9.20
C ALA A 121 20.59 -4.28 -10.20
N PRO A 122 20.39 -4.72 -11.46
CA PRO A 122 19.50 -4.03 -12.39
C PRO A 122 18.06 -3.89 -11.90
N PHE A 123 17.53 -4.93 -11.24
CA PHE A 123 16.20 -4.88 -10.63
C PHE A 123 16.15 -3.87 -9.48
N ALA A 124 17.12 -3.94 -8.56
CA ALA A 124 17.20 -3.08 -7.39
C ALA A 124 17.30 -1.60 -7.78
N ASP A 125 18.19 -1.26 -8.73
CA ASP A 125 18.35 0.10 -9.23
C ASP A 125 17.10 0.60 -9.96
N GLY A 126 16.49 -0.29 -10.76
CA GLY A 126 15.24 -0.01 -11.48
C GLY A 126 14.11 0.32 -10.51
N LEU A 127 13.90 -0.53 -9.50
CA LEU A 127 12.84 -0.36 -8.52
C LEU A 127 13.08 0.88 -7.65
N ALA A 128 14.31 1.14 -7.19
CA ALA A 128 14.66 2.35 -6.46
C ALA A 128 14.28 3.63 -7.23
N ARG A 129 14.59 3.68 -8.53
CA ARG A 129 14.18 4.81 -9.38
C ARG A 129 12.67 4.94 -9.49
N GLN A 130 11.93 3.84 -9.64
CA GLN A 130 10.46 3.84 -9.70
C GLN A 130 9.86 4.38 -8.40
N MET A 131 10.38 3.95 -7.24
CA MET A 131 9.94 4.44 -5.92
C MET A 131 10.09 5.96 -5.79
N ARG A 132 11.24 6.50 -6.15
CA ARG A 132 11.49 7.94 -6.15
C ARG A 132 10.53 8.68 -7.09
N MET A 133 10.35 8.18 -8.31
CA MET A 133 9.45 8.79 -9.28
C MET A 133 7.99 8.76 -8.80
N PHE A 134 7.54 7.64 -8.25
CA PHE A 134 6.21 7.48 -7.70
C PHE A 134 5.93 8.49 -6.59
N LEU A 135 6.84 8.61 -5.61
CA LEU A 135 6.70 9.58 -4.52
C LEU A 135 6.62 11.02 -5.06
N ARG A 136 7.50 11.40 -5.99
CA ARG A 136 7.51 12.74 -6.59
C ARG A 136 6.23 13.03 -7.39
N ARG A 137 5.74 12.06 -8.17
CA ARG A 137 4.49 12.18 -8.94
C ARG A 137 3.29 12.30 -7.99
N GLY A 138 3.23 11.46 -6.95
CA GLY A 138 2.17 11.46 -5.95
C GLY A 138 2.07 12.78 -5.19
N ARG A 139 3.20 13.29 -4.68
CA ARG A 139 3.26 14.61 -4.02
C ARG A 139 2.79 15.74 -4.93
N ARG A 140 3.30 15.81 -6.16
CA ARG A 140 2.86 16.82 -7.14
C ARG A 140 1.36 16.75 -7.41
N ARG A 141 0.80 15.54 -7.46
CA ARG A 141 -0.64 15.35 -7.65
C ARG A 141 -1.44 15.80 -6.44
N ALA A 142 -0.95 15.52 -5.22
CA ALA A 142 -1.53 16.05 -3.98
C ALA A 142 -1.49 17.57 -3.97
N ASP A 143 -0.33 18.19 -4.22
CA ASP A 143 -0.16 19.64 -4.26
C ASP A 143 -1.09 20.30 -5.29
N ALA A 144 -1.16 19.73 -6.50
CA ALA A 144 -2.04 20.23 -7.55
C ALA A 144 -3.52 20.10 -7.18
N ARG A 145 -3.90 19.01 -6.50
CA ARG A 145 -5.27 18.80 -6.04
C ARG A 145 -5.66 19.79 -4.94
N MET A 146 -4.72 20.13 -4.07
CA MET A 146 -4.93 21.10 -3.00
C MET A 146 -4.78 22.55 -3.44
N ALA A 147 -4.25 22.80 -4.65
CA ALA A 147 -4.10 24.13 -5.19
C ALA A 147 -5.47 24.83 -5.26
N GLY A 148 -5.57 26.01 -4.64
CA GLY A 148 -6.82 26.79 -4.58
C GLY A 148 -7.74 26.46 -3.39
N GLY A 149 -7.40 25.49 -2.53
CA GLY A 149 -8.02 25.27 -1.22
C GLY A 149 -9.44 24.70 -1.21
N ALA A 150 -10.16 24.75 -2.33
CA ALA A 150 -11.55 24.26 -2.43
C ALA A 150 -11.69 22.75 -2.16
N TYR A 151 -10.64 21.98 -2.46
CA TYR A 151 -10.72 20.53 -2.38
C TYR A 151 -10.88 19.99 -0.94
N VAL A 152 -10.38 20.74 0.06
CA VAL A 152 -10.59 20.36 1.47
C VAL A 152 -12.08 20.30 1.80
N ALA A 153 -12.85 21.32 1.37
CA ALA A 153 -14.29 21.37 1.61
C ALA A 153 -15.05 20.24 0.91
N VAL A 154 -14.55 19.78 -0.25
CA VAL A 154 -15.11 18.61 -0.94
C VAL A 154 -14.90 17.34 -0.11
N LEU A 155 -13.69 17.10 0.41
CA LEU A 155 -13.41 15.95 1.28
C LEU A 155 -14.25 15.97 2.55
N GLU A 156 -14.44 17.15 3.15
CA GLU A 156 -15.32 17.34 4.31
C GLU A 156 -16.78 17.03 3.98
N THR A 157 -17.24 17.39 2.79
CA THR A 157 -18.60 17.08 2.31
C THR A 157 -18.77 15.58 2.13
N TYR A 158 -17.83 14.89 1.48
CA TYR A 158 -17.85 13.43 1.37
C TYR A 158 -17.86 12.73 2.72
N LEU A 159 -17.12 13.25 3.70
CA LEU A 159 -17.08 12.70 5.04
C LEU A 159 -18.42 12.87 5.77
N ALA A 160 -19.04 14.04 5.62
CA ALA A 160 -20.37 14.30 6.16
C ALA A 160 -21.42 13.39 5.52
N GLU A 161 -21.36 13.16 4.20
CA GLU A 161 -22.26 12.24 3.50
C GLU A 161 -22.12 10.80 4.00
N LEU A 162 -20.89 10.28 4.14
CA LEU A 162 -20.66 8.94 4.69
C LEU A 162 -21.16 8.78 6.13
N ARG A 163 -21.05 9.82 6.95
CA ARG A 163 -21.52 9.83 8.34
C ARG A 163 -23.03 10.00 8.47
N ALA A 164 -23.69 10.58 7.48
CA ALA A 164 -25.15 10.73 7.48
C ALA A 164 -25.87 9.39 7.32
N VAL A 165 -25.20 8.39 6.74
CA VAL A 165 -25.72 7.02 6.62
C VAL A 165 -25.71 6.32 7.98
N THR A 166 -26.89 6.29 8.60
CA THR A 166 -27.10 5.82 9.97
C THR A 166 -28.24 4.80 10.08
N GLY A 167 -29.21 4.83 9.16
CA GLY A 167 -30.47 4.11 9.25
C GLY A 167 -30.50 2.77 8.50
N ILE A 168 -31.55 1.97 8.73
CA ILE A 168 -31.79 0.76 7.92
C ILE A 168 -32.29 1.06 6.51
N ASP A 169 -33.00 2.18 6.37
CA ASP A 169 -33.55 2.63 5.10
C ASP A 169 -32.46 3.10 4.12
N ASP A 170 -31.23 3.30 4.59
CA ASP A 170 -30.07 3.69 3.79
C ASP A 170 -29.29 2.50 3.21
N GLN A 171 -29.84 1.28 3.26
CA GLN A 171 -29.12 0.08 2.83
C GLN A 171 -28.64 0.15 1.37
N ASP A 172 -29.48 0.66 0.47
CA ASP A 172 -29.14 0.80 -0.95
C ASP A 172 -28.21 1.99 -1.22
N HIS A 173 -28.12 2.95 -0.29
CA HIS A 173 -27.19 4.08 -0.39
C HIS A 173 -25.73 3.64 -0.34
N TYR A 174 -25.40 2.52 0.32
CA TYR A 174 -24.03 2.00 0.35
C TYR A 174 -23.47 1.79 -1.06
N LEU A 175 -24.21 1.12 -1.95
CA LEU A 175 -23.74 0.82 -3.31
C LEU A 175 -23.55 2.10 -4.14
N THR A 176 -24.39 3.11 -3.92
CA THR A 176 -24.24 4.42 -4.55
C THR A 176 -22.99 5.16 -4.03
N LEU A 177 -22.76 5.16 -2.72
CA LEU A 177 -21.61 5.85 -2.11
C LEU A 177 -20.28 5.13 -2.38
N GLU A 178 -20.29 3.79 -2.46
CA GLU A 178 -19.13 2.98 -2.83
C GLU A 178 -18.69 3.25 -4.27
N SER A 179 -19.63 3.25 -5.21
CA SER A 179 -19.33 3.59 -6.61
C SER A 179 -18.93 5.06 -6.83
N GLY A 180 -19.41 5.98 -5.99
CA GLY A 180 -19.04 7.39 -6.00
C GLY A 180 -17.78 7.69 -5.18
N ILE A 181 -17.95 7.93 -3.88
CA ILE A 181 -16.88 8.33 -2.96
C ILE A 181 -15.81 7.25 -2.85
N GLY A 182 -16.19 5.96 -2.83
CA GLY A 182 -15.24 4.85 -2.81
C GLY A 182 -14.28 4.85 -4.00
N GLY A 183 -14.81 4.99 -5.22
CA GLY A 183 -14.02 5.12 -6.44
C GLY A 183 -13.05 6.30 -6.41
N ILE A 184 -13.54 7.48 -5.97
CA ILE A 184 -12.71 8.68 -5.83
C ILE A 184 -11.57 8.44 -4.84
N MET A 185 -11.86 7.89 -3.67
CA MET A 185 -10.86 7.62 -2.63
C MET A 185 -9.76 6.67 -3.13
N GLN A 186 -10.13 5.61 -3.85
CA GLN A 186 -9.16 4.69 -4.43
C GLN A 186 -8.21 5.38 -5.42
N ASP A 187 -8.71 6.33 -6.22
CA ASP A 187 -7.89 7.12 -7.14
C ASP A 187 -7.05 8.19 -6.45
N GLU A 188 -7.44 8.59 -5.24
CA GLU A 188 -6.90 9.72 -4.50
C GLU A 188 -6.00 9.38 -3.33
N ARG A 189 -5.62 8.11 -3.21
CA ARG A 189 -4.67 7.64 -2.19
C ARG A 189 -3.36 8.42 -2.14
N TYR A 190 -2.96 9.10 -3.21
CA TYR A 190 -1.81 10.01 -3.22
C TYR A 190 -1.94 11.20 -2.25
N LEU A 191 -3.15 11.52 -1.77
CA LEU A 191 -3.39 12.57 -0.76
C LEU A 191 -2.72 12.26 0.58
N LEU A 192 -2.47 10.98 0.89
CA LEU A 192 -1.64 10.58 2.04
C LEU A 192 -0.19 11.08 1.94
N LEU A 193 0.27 11.48 0.74
CA LEU A 193 1.59 12.07 0.54
C LEU A 193 1.59 13.60 0.63
N SER A 194 0.42 14.22 0.89
CA SER A 194 0.31 15.67 1.10
C SER A 194 1.15 16.11 2.29
N PRO A 195 1.86 17.25 2.22
CA PRO A 195 2.52 17.82 3.40
C PRO A 195 1.50 18.32 4.44
N ASP A 196 0.28 18.67 4.03
CA ASP A 196 -0.78 19.11 4.93
C ASP A 196 -1.38 17.95 5.73
N ALA A 197 -1.15 17.96 7.05
CA ALA A 197 -1.65 16.94 7.96
C ALA A 197 -3.18 16.87 8.01
N ARG A 198 -3.89 17.98 7.83
CA ARG A 198 -5.36 17.99 7.80
C ARG A 198 -5.90 17.19 6.62
N VAL A 199 -5.25 17.30 5.47
CA VAL A 199 -5.64 16.54 4.27
C VAL A 199 -5.44 15.05 4.48
N ARG A 200 -4.31 14.65 5.08
CA ARG A 200 -4.04 13.24 5.39
C ARG A 200 -5.05 12.70 6.40
N ASP A 201 -5.33 13.44 7.46
CA ASP A 201 -6.30 13.06 8.48
C ASP A 201 -7.72 12.93 7.90
N LEU A 202 -8.18 13.88 7.08
CA LEU A 202 -9.47 13.78 6.39
C LEU A 202 -9.56 12.54 5.50
N TYR A 203 -8.50 12.24 4.75
CA TYR A 203 -8.46 11.04 3.91
C TYR A 203 -8.54 9.75 4.77
N LEU A 204 -7.82 9.68 5.89
CA LEU A 204 -7.87 8.53 6.81
C LEU A 204 -9.24 8.38 7.50
N GLN A 205 -9.90 9.49 7.83
CA GLN A 205 -11.27 9.48 8.33
C GLN A 205 -12.23 8.93 7.27
N LEU A 206 -12.14 9.38 6.03
CA LEU A 206 -12.94 8.85 4.91
C LEU A 206 -12.74 7.35 4.72
N GLU A 207 -11.49 6.86 4.71
CA GLU A 207 -11.22 5.42 4.60
C GLU A 207 -11.81 4.61 5.76
N ARG A 208 -11.77 5.16 6.98
CA ARG A 208 -12.40 4.53 8.16
C ARG A 208 -13.91 4.47 8.01
N GLU A 209 -14.56 5.58 7.69
CA GLU A 209 -16.02 5.62 7.55
C GLU A 209 -16.52 4.73 6.40
N GLN A 210 -15.74 4.57 5.31
CA GLN A 210 -16.06 3.62 4.24
C GLN A 210 -15.98 2.17 4.72
N ARG A 211 -14.94 1.83 5.49
CA ARG A 211 -14.78 0.49 6.05
C ARG A 211 -15.89 0.17 7.04
N ASP A 212 -16.19 1.09 7.95
CA ASP A 212 -17.25 0.92 8.94
C ASP A 212 -18.61 0.75 8.26
N LEU A 213 -18.86 1.51 7.19
CA LEU A 213 -20.08 1.37 6.39
C LEU A 213 -20.15 0.02 5.65
N TYR A 214 -19.03 -0.46 5.09
CA TYR A 214 -18.96 -1.77 4.46
C TYR A 214 -19.23 -2.90 5.47
N ASP A 215 -18.56 -2.87 6.63
CA ASP A 215 -18.71 -3.90 7.67
C ASP A 215 -20.17 -3.95 8.16
N TRP A 216 -20.78 -2.78 8.38
CA TRP A 216 -22.19 -2.67 8.73
C TRP A 216 -23.14 -3.21 7.64
N TYR A 217 -22.87 -2.89 6.37
CA TYR A 217 -23.65 -3.41 5.25
C TYR A 217 -23.54 -4.94 5.16
N MET A 218 -22.33 -5.49 5.34
CA MET A 218 -22.06 -6.93 5.28
C MET A 218 -22.69 -7.70 6.44
N ASP A 219 -22.63 -7.16 7.65
CA ASP A 219 -23.27 -7.75 8.83
C ASP A 219 -24.79 -7.86 8.62
N ARG A 220 -25.39 -6.85 7.99
CA ARG A 220 -26.82 -6.84 7.66
C ARG A 220 -27.17 -7.79 6.51
N ALA A 221 -26.40 -7.78 5.42
CA ALA A 221 -26.63 -8.65 4.27
C ALA A 221 -26.54 -10.15 4.62
N LYS A 222 -25.76 -10.51 5.65
CA LYS A 222 -25.62 -11.88 6.15
C LYS A 222 -26.61 -12.25 7.26
N GLY A 223 -27.60 -11.39 7.56
CA GLY A 223 -28.62 -11.66 8.57
C GLY A 223 -28.14 -11.56 10.02
N GLY A 224 -27.06 -10.81 10.29
CA GLY A 224 -26.58 -10.49 11.63
C GLY A 224 -27.52 -9.55 12.40
N VAL A 225 -27.23 -9.33 13.69
CA VAL A 225 -28.03 -8.46 14.57
C VAL A 225 -28.04 -7.02 14.04
N THR A 226 -29.21 -6.54 13.62
CA THR A 226 -29.43 -5.16 13.17
C THR A 226 -29.24 -4.19 14.32
N ARG A 227 -28.11 -3.47 14.33
CA ARG A 227 -27.91 -2.28 15.18
C ARG A 227 -27.86 -1.04 14.30
N ALA A 228 -28.23 0.10 14.89
CA ALA A 228 -27.87 1.40 14.33
C ALA A 228 -26.35 1.51 14.33
N ARG A 229 -25.81 2.22 13.33
CA ARG A 229 -24.37 2.52 13.26
C ARG A 229 -23.96 3.44 14.41
#